data_AF-A0A7S2ZGS1-F1
#
_entry.id   AF-A0A7S2ZGS1-F1
#
_cell.length_a   1.000
_cell.length_b   1.000
_cell.length_c   1.000
_cell.angle_alpha   90.00
_cell.angle_beta   90.00
_cell.angle_gamma   90.00
#
_symmetry.space_group_name_H-M   'P 1'
#
loop_
_entity.id
_entity.type
_entity.pdbx_description
1 polymer ?
#
loop_
_entity_poly.entity_id
_entity_poly.type
_entity_poly.pdbx_seq_one_letter_code
_entity_poly.pdbx_strand_id
1 'polypeptide(L)'
;YEYTLECRVRRNLPLIMEVIRNGNIVARSDPTPGDADGWPRRTLSWTNGRGGDHTIKLSTDPANFAIVDDCSLLEFVRTATLTPTPSPTAMATLTPTPTRTPTPTPTPTPTPTPTPTRTPT
;
A
#
# COMPACT_ATOMS: atom_id res chain seq x y z
N TYR A 1 9.03 4.06 5.10
CA TYR A 1 9.59 5.38 4.76
C TYR A 1 11.08 5.25 4.65
N GLU A 2 11.65 5.71 3.55
CA GLU A 2 13.10 5.79 3.39
C GLU A 2 13.55 7.20 3.76
N TYR A 3 14.63 7.25 4.54
CA TYR A 3 15.23 8.48 5.02
C TYR A 3 16.68 8.53 4.59
N THR A 4 17.16 9.72 4.22
CA THR A 4 18.57 9.95 3.93
C THR A 4 19.07 11.13 4.75
N LEU A 5 20.03 10.87 5.63
CA LEU A 5 20.81 11.89 6.32
C LEU A 5 22.02 12.24 5.46
N GLU A 6 22.22 13.52 5.16
CA GLU A 6 23.43 14.04 4.55
C GLU A 6 24.12 14.98 5.53
N CYS A 7 25.42 14.83 5.75
CA CYS A 7 26.25 15.73 6.53
C CYS A 7 27.49 16.16 5.74
N ARG A 8 27.92 17.41 5.87
CA ARG A 8 29.22 17.89 5.36
C ARG A 8 30.27 17.83 6.46
N VAL A 9 31.44 17.30 6.15
CA VAL A 9 32.55 17.16 7.11
C VAL A 9 33.81 17.83 6.58
N ARG A 10 34.52 18.60 7.42
CA ARG A 10 35.77 19.27 7.01
C ARG A 10 36.91 18.28 6.93
N ARG A 11 37.68 18.37 5.85
CA ARG A 11 38.80 17.47 5.53
C ARG A 11 38.34 16.03 5.33
N ASN A 12 39.22 15.26 4.70
CA ASN A 12 39.10 13.82 4.48
C ASN A 12 39.21 13.05 5.82
N LEU A 13 38.30 13.32 6.77
CA LEU A 13 38.29 12.71 8.10
C LEU A 13 37.17 11.68 8.21
N PRO A 14 37.37 10.63 9.03
CA PRO A 14 36.32 9.64 9.27
C PRO A 14 35.15 10.30 10.02
N LEU A 15 33.95 10.13 9.47
CA LEU A 15 32.68 10.46 10.11
C LEU A 15 31.84 9.19 10.18
N ILE A 16 31.42 8.83 11.39
CA ILE A 16 30.48 7.74 11.63
C ILE A 16 29.15 8.37 12.01
N MET A 17 28.13 8.12 11.20
CA MET A 17 26.74 8.46 11.47
C MET A 17 26.03 7.20 11.97
N GLU A 18 25.33 7.31 13.09
CA GLU A 18 24.50 6.23 13.65
C GLU A 18 23.07 6.74 13.81
N VAL A 19 22.11 5.97 13.30
CA VAL A 19 20.69 6.17 13.58
C VAL A 19 20.29 5.19 14.67
N ILE A 20 19.79 5.71 15.78
CA ILE A 20 19.39 4.92 16.95
C ILE A 20 17.88 5.02 17.13
N ARG A 21 17.24 3.89 17.42
CA ARG A 21 15.82 3.78 17.77
C ARG A 21 15.66 2.83 18.95
N ASN A 22 14.95 3.26 19.98
CA ASN A 22 14.71 2.44 21.19
C ASN A 22 16.01 1.88 21.79
N GLY A 23 17.10 2.66 21.73
CA GLY A 23 18.43 2.25 22.20
C GLY A 23 19.24 1.39 21.23
N ASN A 24 18.68 0.96 20.09
CA ASN A 24 19.37 0.11 19.12
C ASN A 24 19.81 0.89 17.89
N ILE A 25 21.01 0.59 17.37
CA ILE A 25 21.48 1.13 16.09
C ILE A 25 20.70 0.44 14.96
N VAL A 26 19.99 1.23 14.16
CA VAL A 26 19.19 0.77 13.01
C VAL A 26 19.84 1.09 11.67
N ALA A 27 20.81 2.01 11.66
CA ALA A 27 21.65 2.30 10.50
C ALA A 27 22.99 2.90 10.95
N ARG A 28 24.06 2.61 10.21
CA ARG A 28 25.41 3.11 10.47
C ARG A 28 26.15 3.34 9.17
N SER A 29 26.84 4.48 9.03
CA SER A 29 27.71 4.75 7.88
C SER A 29 29.09 4.12 8.04
N ASP A 30 29.74 3.84 6.92
CA ASP A 30 31.15 3.46 6.92
C ASP A 30 32.02 4.66 7.38
N PRO A 31 33.14 4.39 8.08
CA PRO A 31 34.04 5.44 8.59
C PRO A 31 34.94 6.01 7.49
N THR A 32 34.64 5.82 6.20
CA THR A 32 35.57 6.14 5.13
C THR A 32 35.88 7.64 5.10
N PRO A 33 37.17 8.02 5.03
CA PRO A 33 37.59 9.39 4.80
C PRO A 33 36.92 9.98 3.53
N GLY A 34 36.39 11.22 3.59
CA GLY A 34 35.78 11.91 2.44
C GLY A 34 36.72 12.53 1.41
N ASP A 35 36.39 12.32 0.12
CA ASP A 35 37.15 12.79 -1.04
C ASP A 35 37.74 14.20 -0.85
N ALA A 36 38.96 14.40 -1.33
CA ALA A 36 39.96 15.36 -0.86
C ALA A 36 39.63 16.87 -0.96
N ASP A 37 38.42 17.27 -1.33
CA ASP A 37 38.04 18.66 -1.45
C ASP A 37 37.31 19.15 -0.20
N GLY A 38 38.06 19.81 0.69
CA GLY A 38 37.63 20.80 1.71
C GLY A 38 36.51 20.43 2.70
N TRP A 39 35.36 20.01 2.19
CA TRP A 39 34.09 19.69 2.85
C TRP A 39 33.29 18.59 2.12
N PRO A 40 33.77 17.33 2.06
CA PRO A 40 33.01 16.22 1.48
C PRO A 40 31.64 16.02 2.13
N ARG A 41 30.67 15.58 1.31
CA ARG A 41 29.34 15.13 1.77
C ARG A 41 29.38 13.65 2.17
N ARG A 42 28.62 13.32 3.20
CA ARG A 42 28.47 11.98 3.76
C ARG A 42 27.00 11.67 3.89
N THR A 43 26.56 10.59 3.29
CA THR A 43 25.16 10.17 3.30
C THR A 43 24.96 8.86 4.06
N LEU A 44 23.84 8.75 4.76
CA LEU A 44 23.35 7.52 5.37
C LEU A 44 21.86 7.39 5.09
N SER A 45 21.51 6.38 4.30
CA SER A 45 20.13 6.04 4.01
C SER A 45 19.66 4.88 4.88
N TRP A 46 18.42 4.97 5.36
CA TRP A 46 17.79 3.88 6.11
C TRP A 46 16.30 3.80 5.83
N THR A 47 15.78 2.58 5.79
CA THR A 47 14.34 2.35 5.74
C THR A 47 13.80 2.14 7.14
N ASN A 48 12.68 2.80 7.44
CA ASN A 48 11.87 2.44 8.59
C ASN A 48 10.50 1.97 8.15
N GLY A 49 10.15 0.76 8.59
CA GLY A 49 8.82 0.19 8.40
C GLY A 49 7.71 1.01 9.07
N ARG A 50 8.03 1.87 10.06
CA ARG A 50 7.09 2.80 10.71
C ARG A 50 7.83 4.06 11.19
N GLY A 51 7.19 5.24 11.12
CA GLY A 51 7.72 6.49 11.71
C GLY A 51 7.94 6.38 13.24
N GLY A 52 8.43 7.45 13.86
CA GLY A 52 8.72 7.48 15.31
C GLY A 52 10.02 8.23 15.62
N ASP A 53 10.34 8.35 16.90
CA ASP A 53 11.50 9.10 17.35
C ASP A 53 12.81 8.38 17.03
N HIS A 54 13.79 9.19 16.64
CA HIS A 54 15.13 8.78 16.30
C HIS A 54 16.14 9.66 16.99
N THR A 55 17.24 9.04 17.40
CA THR A 55 18.43 9.77 17.77
C THR A 55 19.46 9.60 16.66
N ILE A 56 19.98 10.73 16.16
CA ILE A 56 21.09 10.74 15.21
C ILE A 56 22.34 11.06 16.02
N LYS A 57 23.34 10.18 15.94
CA LYS A 57 24.64 10.39 16.56
C LYS A 57 25.70 10.54 15.48
N LEU A 58 26.52 11.57 15.63
CA LEU A 58 27.63 11.90 14.74
C LEU A 58 28.91 11.72 15.56
N SER A 59 29.79 10.84 15.09
CA SER A 59 31.05 10.52 15.77
C SER A 59 32.22 10.76 14.83
N THR A 60 33.24 11.44 15.32
CA THR A 60 34.45 11.79 14.56
C THR A 60 35.67 11.25 15.30
N ASP A 61 36.82 11.19 14.62
CA ASP A 61 38.08 10.76 15.24
C ASP A 61 38.48 11.69 16.40
N PRO A 62 38.68 11.20 17.63
CA PRO A 62 39.06 12.04 18.77
C PRO A 62 40.42 12.75 18.59
N ALA A 63 41.30 12.25 17.71
CA ALA A 63 42.60 12.87 17.45
C ALA A 63 42.51 14.12 16.56
N ASN A 64 41.39 14.29 15.84
CA ASN A 64 41.18 15.41 14.93
C ASN A 64 39.79 15.97 15.14
N PHE A 65 39.67 17.24 15.54
CA PHE A 65 38.38 17.94 15.57
C PHE A 65 37.79 18.01 14.14
N ALA A 66 37.12 16.95 13.70
CA ALA A 66 36.41 16.97 12.44
C ALA A 66 35.21 17.88 12.66
N ILE A 67 35.16 18.95 11.87
CA ILE A 67 34.04 19.88 11.92
C ILE A 67 32.95 19.26 11.08
N VAL A 68 31.87 18.83 11.73
CA VAL A 68 30.61 18.55 11.04
C VAL A 68 29.89 19.88 10.90
N ASP A 69 29.55 20.22 9.67
CA ASP A 69 28.87 21.47 9.32
C ASP A 69 27.38 21.15 9.11
N ASP A 70 26.81 21.56 7.97
CA ASP A 70 25.42 21.30 7.63
C ASP A 70 25.10 19.80 7.63
N CYS A 71 24.10 19.41 8.42
CA CYS A 71 23.44 18.12 8.34
C CYS A 71 21.96 18.32 7.96
N SER A 72 21.52 17.65 6.90
CA SER A 72 20.16 17.74 6.38
C SER A 72 19.53 16.37 6.23
N LEU A 73 18.26 16.25 6.59
CA LEU A 73 17.44 15.09 6.28
C LEU A 73 16.77 15.34 4.93
N LEU A 74 17.28 14.71 3.88
CA LEU A 74 16.97 15.09 2.50
C LEU A 74 15.68 14.49 1.97
N GLU A 75 15.30 13.30 2.42
CA GLU A 75 14.17 12.59 1.81
C GLU A 75 13.35 11.79 2.81
N PHE A 76 12.04 11.76 2.56
CA PHE A 76 11.07 10.90 3.22
C PHE A 76 10.25 10.21 2.12
N VAL A 77 10.85 9.23 1.43
CA VAL A 77 10.11 8.53 0.38
C VAL A 77 9.11 7.59 1.04
N ARG A 78 7.81 7.86 0.84
CA ARG A 78 6.79 6.84 1.05
C ARG A 78 6.92 5.86 -0.13
N THR A 79 7.75 4.84 0.00
CA THR A 79 7.66 3.66 -0.87
C THR A 79 6.38 2.89 -0.52
N ALA A 80 5.23 3.50 -0.82
CA ALA A 80 3.97 2.78 -0.87
C ALA A 80 4.05 1.94 -2.14
N THR A 81 4.56 0.72 -2.03
CA THR A 81 4.32 -0.28 -3.06
C THR A 81 2.82 -0.50 -3.08
N LEU A 82 2.13 0.11 -4.06
CA LEU A 82 0.72 -0.14 -4.28
C LEU A 82 0.60 -1.63 -4.55
N THR A 83 0.08 -2.38 -3.58
CA THR A 83 -0.30 -3.76 -3.82
C THR A 83 -1.47 -3.69 -4.80
N PRO A 84 -1.38 -4.29 -6.00
CA PRO A 84 -2.50 -4.24 -6.92
C PRO A 84 -3.72 -4.86 -6.23
N THR A 85 -4.80 -4.10 -6.13
CA THR A 85 -6.08 -4.64 -5.66
C THR A 85 -6.44 -5.80 -6.59
N PRO A 86 -6.79 -6.99 -6.08
CA PRO A 86 -7.24 -8.07 -6.95
C PRO A 86 -8.42 -7.58 -7.79
N SER A 87 -8.34 -7.76 -9.11
CA SER A 87 -9.43 -7.41 -10.01
C SER A 87 -10.68 -8.21 -9.62
N PRO A 88 -11.88 -7.60 -9.55
CA PRO A 88 -13.10 -8.34 -9.23
C PRO A 88 -13.27 -9.47 -10.24
N THR A 89 -13.36 -10.71 -9.75
CA THR A 89 -13.65 -11.86 -10.59
C THR A 89 -15.07 -11.70 -11.15
N ALA A 90 -15.22 -11.71 -12.47
CA ALA A 90 -16.55 -11.66 -13.08
C ALA A 90 -17.38 -12.85 -12.58
N MET A 91 -18.47 -12.56 -11.86
CA MET A 91 -19.41 -13.57 -11.41
C MET A 91 -20.21 -14.07 -12.62
N ALA A 92 -20.32 -15.39 -12.78
CA ALA A 92 -21.14 -15.96 -13.84
C ALA A 92 -22.61 -15.55 -13.62
N THR A 93 -23.16 -14.82 -14.58
CA THR A 93 -24.59 -14.45 -14.58
C THR A 93 -25.42 -15.71 -14.83
N LEU A 94 -26.29 -16.08 -13.90
CA LEU A 94 -27.22 -17.19 -14.11
C LEU A 94 -28.27 -16.79 -15.15
N THR A 95 -28.34 -17.54 -16.25
CA THR A 95 -29.41 -17.38 -17.23
C THR A 95 -30.73 -17.87 -16.63
N PRO A 96 -31.83 -17.09 -16.67
CA PRO A 96 -33.11 -17.54 -16.16
C PRO A 96 -33.64 -18.73 -16.97
N THR A 97 -34.15 -19.74 -16.29
CA THR A 97 -34.77 -20.91 -16.91
C THR A 97 -36.13 -20.53 -17.49
N PRO A 98 -36.49 -20.93 -18.73
CA PRO A 98 -37.79 -20.63 -19.30
C PRO A 98 -38.92 -21.27 -18.48
N THR A 99 -39.85 -20.47 -18.00
CA THR A 99 -41.05 -20.93 -17.29
C THR A 99 -42.06 -21.50 -18.27
N ARG A 100 -42.63 -22.67 -17.98
CA ARG A 100 -43.71 -23.24 -18.80
C ARG A 100 -44.98 -22.40 -18.65
N THR A 101 -45.55 -21.96 -19.76
CA THR A 101 -46.85 -21.29 -19.80
C THR A 101 -47.96 -22.31 -19.49
N PRO A 102 -48.92 -22.01 -18.59
CA PRO A 102 -50.05 -22.88 -18.34
C PRO A 102 -50.93 -23.01 -19.60
N THR A 103 -51.38 -24.22 -19.89
CA THR A 103 -52.33 -24.50 -20.98
C THR A 103 -53.74 -24.12 -20.56
N PRO A 104 -54.52 -23.37 -21.37
CA PRO A 104 -55.90 -23.05 -21.04
C PRO A 104 -56.74 -24.32 -20.92
N THR A 105 -57.54 -24.41 -19.84
CA THR A 105 -58.49 -25.50 -19.62
C THR A 105 -59.75 -25.26 -20.46
N PRO A 106 -60.28 -26.27 -21.17
CA PRO A 106 -61.52 -26.11 -21.92
C PRO A 106 -62.70 -25.82 -20.98
N THR A 107 -63.48 -24.80 -21.31
CA THR A 107 -64.72 -24.47 -20.61
C THR A 107 -65.81 -25.49 -20.94
N PRO A 108 -66.58 -26.01 -19.96
CA PRO A 108 -67.68 -26.92 -20.24
C PRO A 108 -68.79 -26.22 -21.03
N THR A 109 -69.28 -26.87 -22.08
CA THR A 109 -70.42 -26.40 -22.88
C THR A 109 -71.73 -26.61 -22.11
N PRO A 110 -72.65 -25.63 -22.05
CA PRO A 110 -73.95 -25.82 -21.41
C PRO A 110 -74.76 -26.89 -22.14
N THR A 111 -75.36 -27.81 -21.38
CA THR A 111 -76.26 -28.84 -21.89
C THR A 111 -77.62 -28.22 -22.23
N PRO A 112 -78.21 -28.50 -23.41
CA PRO A 112 -79.54 -27.98 -23.75
C PRO A 112 -80.60 -28.52 -22.77
N THR A 113 -81.45 -27.63 -22.28
CA THR A 113 -82.60 -27.98 -21.44
C THR A 113 -83.71 -28.59 -22.31
N PRO A 114 -84.30 -29.73 -21.94
CA PRO A 114 -85.38 -30.33 -22.72
C PRO A 114 -86.62 -29.42 -22.70
N THR A 115 -87.15 -29.12 -23.89
CA THR A 115 -88.39 -28.38 -24.06
C THR A 115 -89.58 -29.26 -23.66
N PRO A 116 -90.51 -28.81 -22.79
CA PRO A 116 -91.68 -29.59 -22.45
C PRO A 116 -92.59 -29.78 -23.67
N THR A 117 -92.87 -31.04 -24.02
CA THR A 117 -93.86 -31.39 -25.04
C THR A 117 -95.25 -31.17 -24.47
N ARG A 118 -96.06 -30.30 -25.10
CA ARG A 118 -97.47 -30.14 -24.72
C ARG A 118 -98.26 -31.33 -25.24
N THR A 119 -98.93 -32.04 -24.33
CA THR A 119 -99.89 -33.10 -24.68
C THR A 119 -101.18 -32.45 -25.22
N PRO A 120 -101.68 -32.83 -26.41
CA PRO A 120 -102.95 -32.32 -26.91
C PRO A 120 -104.13 -32.98 -26.17
N THR A 121 -105.13 -32.16 -25.83
CA THR A 121 -106.49 -32.55 -25.42
C THR A 121 -107.43 -32.57 -26.60
#